data_AF-A0A2S6UIH2-F1
#
_entry.id   AF-A0A2S6UIH2-F1
#
_cell.length_a   1.000
_cell.length_b   1.000
_cell.length_c   1.000
_cell.angle_alpha   90.00
_cell.angle_beta   90.00
_cell.angle_gamma   90.00
#
_symmetry.space_group_name_H-M   'P 1'
#
loop_
_entity.id
_entity.type
_entity.pdbx_description
1 polymer ?
#
loop_
_entity_poly.entity_id
_entity_poly.type
_entity_poly.pdbx_seq_one_letter_code
_entity_poly.pdbx_strand_id
1 'polypeptide(L)'
;MDTRTDPQPAAAGFRDAVLAATDRRARITSRSVTRRTRNRAYSGFVSTMKWLLPAGAIVMVGLIVLWPLLNTSDLGFRIGFSALRISDTDDPAMINARYVGTDKNDRAFSVTADLARKIESNVTSFELEMPKADISLDNGTWLVLTAETGLYDSTNSTLDLAGAVNLYHDSGYEFRTQKAAIDLKKRVAAGNETVNGQGPFGNLKAEGFRLIDRGKIIYFTGRATVVFFPGANRTAR
;
A
#
# COMPACT_ATOMS: atom_id res chain seq x y z
N MET A 1 72.77 86.27 -59.93
CA MET A 1 72.96 87.66 -60.37
C MET A 1 72.19 87.81 -61.66
N ASP A 2 70.94 88.23 -61.55
CA ASP A 2 70.50 89.63 -61.73
C ASP A 2 70.20 89.87 -63.23
N THR A 3 69.09 90.42 -63.69
CA THR A 3 67.79 90.83 -63.15
C THR A 3 67.05 91.43 -64.36
N ARG A 4 65.71 91.29 -64.40
CA ARG A 4 64.76 92.20 -65.07
C ARG A 4 64.83 92.23 -66.61
N THR A 5 63.72 92.28 -67.35
CA THR A 5 62.71 93.36 -67.31
C THR A 5 61.49 92.94 -68.14
N ASP A 6 60.27 93.13 -67.62
CA ASP A 6 59.02 93.12 -68.40
C ASP A 6 58.88 94.41 -69.25
N PRO A 7 57.91 94.48 -70.20
CA PRO A 7 56.64 95.14 -69.85
C PRO A 7 55.35 94.58 -70.52
N GLN A 8 54.24 94.70 -69.77
CA GLN A 8 52.80 94.75 -70.12
C GLN A 8 52.52 95.83 -71.22
N PRO A 9 51.38 95.91 -72.00
CA PRO A 9 49.99 95.72 -71.54
C PRO A 9 48.88 95.32 -72.59
N ALA A 10 47.60 95.45 -72.15
CA ALA A 10 46.30 95.46 -72.87
C ALA A 10 45.55 94.09 -72.95
N ALA A 11 44.47 93.82 -72.21
CA ALA A 11 43.15 94.46 -72.04
C ALA A 11 42.17 94.26 -73.23
N ALA A 12 40.98 93.76 -72.86
CA ALA A 12 39.68 93.78 -73.56
C ALA A 12 39.34 92.61 -74.52
N GLY A 13 38.22 91.95 -74.22
CA GLY A 13 37.59 90.96 -75.12
C GLY A 13 36.59 90.00 -74.49
N PHE A 14 36.00 90.35 -73.35
CA PHE A 14 34.93 89.58 -72.70
C PHE A 14 33.60 90.01 -73.32
N ARG A 15 33.13 89.33 -74.37
CA ARG A 15 31.76 89.39 -74.94
C ARG A 15 31.73 88.56 -76.21
N ASP A 16 31.22 87.35 -76.09
CA ASP A 16 30.31 86.71 -77.06
C ASP A 16 29.91 85.35 -76.48
N ALA A 17 29.25 85.46 -75.33
CA ALA A 17 28.22 84.50 -75.01
C ALA A 17 27.07 84.70 -76.00
N VAL A 18 26.27 83.64 -76.11
CA VAL A 18 24.95 83.55 -76.77
C VAL A 18 25.02 82.93 -78.16
N LEU A 19 24.20 81.88 -78.32
CA LEU A 19 23.81 81.15 -79.54
C LEU A 19 24.44 79.77 -79.78
N ALA A 20 24.15 78.83 -78.87
CA ALA A 20 23.84 77.41 -79.19
C ALA A 20 23.41 76.72 -77.88
N ALA A 21 22.27 77.09 -77.28
CA ALA A 21 20.97 76.56 -77.65
C ALA A 21 20.98 75.04 -77.95
N THR A 22 20.32 74.31 -77.05
CA THR A 22 19.56 73.07 -77.30
C THR A 22 20.30 71.73 -77.32
N ASP A 23 20.42 71.10 -76.14
CA ASP A 23 19.95 69.72 -75.93
C ASP A 23 19.81 69.46 -74.43
N ARG A 24 18.59 69.51 -73.83
CA ARG A 24 17.67 68.36 -73.69
C ARG A 24 18.45 67.09 -73.28
N ARG A 25 18.35 66.54 -72.06
CA ARG A 25 17.14 66.04 -71.39
C ARG A 25 17.54 65.32 -70.08
N ALA A 26 16.63 65.38 -69.10
CA ALA A 26 16.44 64.44 -67.96
C ALA A 26 17.61 64.34 -66.95
N ARG A 27 17.57 64.92 -65.74
CA ARG A 27 16.57 64.82 -64.65
C ARG A 27 16.07 63.38 -64.44
N ILE A 28 16.48 62.75 -63.33
CA ILE A 28 15.60 62.34 -62.23
C ILE A 28 16.42 61.52 -61.21
N THR A 29 16.52 62.11 -60.03
CA THR A 29 16.70 61.51 -58.71
C THR A 29 15.97 60.18 -58.50
N SER A 30 16.66 59.16 -57.98
CA SER A 30 16.03 58.08 -57.20
C SER A 30 16.79 57.85 -55.90
N ARG A 31 16.16 58.32 -54.83
CA ARG A 31 16.46 58.07 -53.42
C ARG A 31 15.44 57.04 -52.95
N SER A 32 15.88 55.88 -52.46
CA SER A 32 15.14 54.94 -51.58
C SER A 32 15.69 53.52 -51.76
N VAL A 33 15.73 52.59 -50.81
CA VAL A 33 15.44 52.54 -49.37
C VAL A 33 16.12 51.24 -48.90
N THR A 34 16.72 51.29 -47.73
CA THR A 34 17.24 50.14 -46.98
C THR A 34 16.20 49.03 -46.87
N ARG A 35 16.40 47.90 -47.55
CA ARG A 35 15.55 46.72 -47.39
C ARG A 35 16.05 45.90 -46.20
N ARG A 36 15.53 46.18 -45.01
CA ARG A 36 15.56 45.25 -43.87
C ARG A 36 14.85 43.97 -44.28
N THR A 37 15.59 42.88 -44.45
CA THR A 37 15.04 41.52 -44.54
C THR A 37 14.51 41.15 -43.15
N ARG A 38 13.22 41.40 -42.95
CA ARG A 38 12.50 40.96 -41.75
C ARG A 38 12.25 39.46 -41.89
N ASN A 39 12.96 38.66 -41.10
CA ASN A 39 12.78 37.21 -40.97
C ASN A 39 11.31 36.87 -40.69
N ARG A 40 10.60 36.37 -41.71
CA ARG A 40 9.19 35.93 -41.63
C ARG A 40 9.01 34.57 -40.92
N ALA A 41 10.09 33.87 -40.59
CA ALA A 41 10.04 32.57 -39.92
C ALA A 41 9.69 32.65 -38.42
N TYR A 42 9.82 33.82 -37.78
CA TYR A 42 9.45 34.01 -36.36
C TYR A 42 7.94 34.21 -36.14
N SER A 43 7.16 34.52 -37.19
CA SER A 43 5.75 34.90 -37.05
C SER A 43 4.78 33.71 -36.93
N GLY A 44 5.16 32.53 -37.41
CA GLY A 44 4.31 31.32 -37.34
C GLY A 44 4.43 30.58 -36.01
N PHE A 45 5.65 30.49 -35.47
CA PHE A 45 5.96 29.76 -34.24
C PHE A 45 5.33 30.39 -32.99
N VAL A 46 5.25 31.73 -32.93
CA VAL A 46 4.62 32.44 -31.81
C VAL A 46 3.09 32.32 -31.86
N SER A 47 2.51 32.21 -33.05
CA SER A 47 1.06 32.05 -33.22
C SER A 47 0.58 30.67 -32.79
N THR A 48 1.32 29.60 -33.11
CA THR A 48 1.00 28.23 -32.70
C THR A 48 1.17 28.03 -31.19
N MET A 49 2.19 28.63 -30.58
CA MET A 49 2.41 28.57 -29.12
C MET A 49 1.26 29.20 -28.32
N LYS A 50 0.59 30.21 -28.88
CA LYS A 50 -0.53 30.91 -28.24
C LYS A 50 -1.79 30.04 -28.09
N TRP A 51 -1.93 28.99 -28.92
CA TRP A 51 -3.02 28.02 -28.86
C TRP A 51 -2.62 26.69 -28.20
N LEU A 52 -1.35 26.28 -28.35
CA LEU A 52 -0.86 25.03 -27.78
C LEU A 52 -0.85 25.04 -26.25
N LEU A 53 -0.47 26.17 -25.64
CA LEU A 53 -0.42 26.33 -24.19
C LEU A 53 -1.79 26.18 -23.51
N PRO A 54 -2.85 26.91 -23.91
CA PRO A 54 -4.16 26.73 -23.30
C PRO A 54 -4.77 25.36 -23.59
N ALA A 55 -4.54 24.79 -24.79
CA ALA A 55 -4.99 23.45 -25.11
C ALA A 55 -4.34 22.37 -24.20
N GLY A 56 -3.03 22.47 -23.98
CA GLY A 56 -2.31 21.59 -23.06
C GLY A 56 -2.80 21.70 -21.62
N ALA A 57 -3.10 22.91 -21.15
CA ALA A 57 -3.66 23.13 -19.81
C ALA A 57 -5.04 22.47 -19.65
N ILE A 58 -5.92 22.57 -20.64
CA ILE A 58 -7.24 21.93 -20.62
C ILE A 58 -7.10 20.40 -20.58
N VAL A 59 -6.19 19.83 -21.38
CA VAL A 59 -5.92 18.39 -21.38
C VAL A 59 -5.39 17.91 -20.02
N MET A 60 -4.47 18.66 -19.41
CA MET A 60 -3.92 18.34 -18.09
C MET A 60 -5.01 18.34 -17.00
N VAL A 61 -5.85 19.38 -16.99
CA VAL A 61 -6.98 19.48 -16.05
C VAL A 61 -7.98 18.34 -16.29
N GLY A 62 -8.27 18.01 -17.55
CA GLY A 62 -9.12 16.88 -17.91
C GLY A 62 -8.57 15.56 -17.35
N LEU A 63 -7.27 15.29 -17.48
CA LEU A 63 -6.64 14.09 -16.95
C LEU A 63 -6.76 14.01 -15.42
N ILE A 64 -6.57 15.12 -14.70
CA ILE A 64 -6.69 15.16 -13.23
C ILE A 64 -8.13 14.87 -12.79
N VAL A 65 -9.12 15.44 -13.49
CA VAL A 65 -10.54 15.26 -13.17
C VAL A 65 -11.03 13.85 -13.52
N LEU A 66 -10.50 13.24 -14.60
CA LEU A 66 -10.85 11.87 -15.00
C LEU A 66 -10.07 10.79 -14.25
N TRP A 67 -8.94 11.14 -13.62
CA TRP A 67 -8.12 10.21 -12.80
C TRP A 67 -8.91 9.44 -11.73
N PRO A 68 -9.78 10.06 -10.90
CA PRO A 68 -10.55 9.35 -9.89
C PRO A 68 -11.58 8.37 -10.45
N LEU A 69 -11.99 8.51 -11.73
CA LEU A 69 -12.91 7.56 -12.37
C LEU A 69 -12.22 6.24 -12.77
N LEU A 70 -10.90 6.25 -12.93
CA LEU A 70 -10.08 5.07 -13.19
C LEU A 70 -9.61 4.40 -11.88
N ASN A 71 -9.49 5.19 -10.80
CA ASN A 71 -9.08 4.73 -9.47
C ASN A 71 -10.28 4.65 -8.50
N THR A 72 -11.28 3.84 -8.81
CA THR A 72 -12.18 3.33 -7.78
C THR A 72 -11.51 2.17 -7.05
N SER A 73 -10.61 2.47 -6.13
CA SER A 73 -10.05 1.48 -5.18
C SER A 73 -9.78 2.14 -3.83
N ASP A 74 -10.82 2.75 -3.28
CA ASP A 74 -10.89 3.11 -1.86
C ASP A 74 -11.86 2.15 -1.15
N LEU A 75 -11.35 0.97 -0.79
CA LEU A 75 -11.77 0.25 0.40
C LEU A 75 -10.49 -0.36 1.03
N GLY A 76 -9.80 0.45 1.83
CA GLY A 76 -8.88 0.02 2.89
C GLY A 76 -7.82 -1.05 2.54
N PHE A 77 -6.86 -0.73 1.68
CA PHE A 77 -5.65 -1.55 1.50
C PHE A 77 -4.44 -0.87 2.16
N ARG A 78 -3.97 -1.45 3.28
CA ARG A 78 -2.69 -1.09 3.90
C ARG A 78 -1.56 -1.58 2.98
N ILE A 79 -0.72 -0.65 2.58
CA ILE A 79 0.49 -0.87 1.76
C ILE A 79 1.45 -1.80 2.52
N GLY A 80 1.85 -2.87 1.85
CA GLY A 80 2.82 -3.84 2.34
C GLY A 80 3.17 -4.90 1.29
N PHE A 81 3.44 -4.49 0.04
CA PHE A 81 3.96 -5.38 -0.99
C PHE A 81 5.36 -4.93 -1.39
N SER A 82 6.37 -5.60 -0.84
CA SER A 82 7.71 -5.65 -1.40
C SER A 82 8.11 -7.11 -1.42
N ALA A 83 8.36 -7.62 -2.63
CA ALA A 83 8.74 -9.00 -2.96
C ALA A 83 7.62 -10.04 -3.02
N LEU A 84 6.69 -9.84 -3.96
CA LEU A 84 6.05 -10.96 -4.67
C LEU A 84 7.12 -11.69 -5.48
N ARG A 85 7.72 -12.73 -4.89
CA ARG A 85 8.07 -13.92 -5.67
C ARG A 85 6.81 -14.77 -5.69
N ILE A 86 5.95 -14.48 -6.66
CA ILE A 86 4.93 -15.42 -7.12
C ILE A 86 5.73 -16.54 -7.76
N SER A 87 6.07 -17.54 -6.95
CA SER A 87 6.45 -18.84 -7.46
C SER A 87 5.15 -19.57 -7.76
N ASP A 88 5.01 -19.97 -9.01
CA ASP A 88 3.93 -20.79 -9.56
C ASP A 88 3.55 -21.96 -8.64
N THR A 89 2.51 -21.79 -7.84
CA THR A 89 1.72 -22.88 -7.25
C THR A 89 0.32 -22.34 -7.07
N ASP A 90 -0.66 -23.01 -7.67
CA ASP A 90 -2.08 -22.65 -7.77
C ASP A 90 -2.85 -22.54 -6.43
N ASP A 91 -2.16 -22.44 -5.30
CA ASP A 91 -2.76 -22.39 -3.97
C ASP A 91 -2.63 -20.99 -3.34
N PRO A 92 -3.74 -20.23 -3.19
CA PRO A 92 -3.73 -18.95 -2.52
C PRO A 92 -3.36 -19.14 -1.04
N ALA A 93 -2.14 -18.75 -0.69
CA ALA A 93 -1.63 -18.70 0.67
C ALA A 93 -1.64 -17.25 1.20
N MET A 94 -2.01 -17.08 2.47
CA MET A 94 -2.01 -15.80 3.19
C MET A 94 -0.91 -15.81 4.25
N ILE A 95 0.00 -14.85 4.19
CA ILE A 95 1.06 -14.65 5.19
C ILE A 95 0.50 -13.74 6.30
N ASN A 96 0.83 -14.03 7.56
CA ASN A 96 0.30 -13.31 8.74
C ASN A 96 -1.23 -13.25 8.70
N ALA A 97 -1.86 -14.39 8.44
CA ALA A 97 -3.30 -14.49 8.34
C ALA A 97 -3.94 -14.08 9.67
N ARG A 98 -4.99 -13.26 9.60
CA ARG A 98 -5.76 -12.83 10.76
C ARG A 98 -7.25 -12.89 10.46
N TYR A 99 -7.93 -13.73 11.21
CA TYR A 99 -9.38 -13.82 11.24
C TYR A 99 -9.89 -13.21 12.54
N VAL A 100 -10.97 -12.45 12.46
CA VAL A 100 -11.69 -11.92 13.61
C VAL A 100 -13.15 -12.26 13.42
N GLY A 101 -13.77 -12.79 14.47
CA GLY A 101 -15.19 -13.11 14.46
C GLY A 101 -15.83 -12.77 15.80
N THR A 102 -17.15 -12.85 15.82
CA THR A 102 -17.93 -12.78 17.04
C THR A 102 -18.71 -14.07 17.24
N ASP A 103 -18.91 -14.44 18.49
CA ASP A 103 -19.76 -15.55 18.85
C ASP A 103 -21.23 -15.15 19.04
N LYS A 104 -22.07 -16.08 19.49
CA LYS A 104 -23.52 -15.87 19.70
C LYS A 104 -23.88 -14.81 20.75
N ASN A 105 -22.92 -14.31 21.52
CA ASN A 105 -23.09 -13.29 22.55
C ASN A 105 -22.31 -12.01 22.20
N ASP A 106 -22.00 -11.78 20.92
CA ASP A 106 -21.26 -10.61 20.41
C ASP A 106 -19.86 -10.43 20.99
N ARG A 107 -19.25 -11.50 21.50
CA ARG A 107 -17.87 -11.43 21.98
C ARG A 107 -16.90 -11.76 20.87
N ALA A 108 -15.85 -10.96 20.81
CA ALA A 108 -14.81 -11.11 19.84
C ALA A 108 -13.90 -12.30 20.16
N PHE A 109 -13.53 -13.02 19.10
CA PHE A 109 -12.40 -13.92 19.07
C PHE A 109 -11.53 -13.57 17.86
N SER A 110 -10.23 -13.81 17.97
CA SER A 110 -9.31 -13.72 16.84
C SER A 110 -8.52 -14.99 16.67
N VAL A 111 -8.28 -15.37 15.42
CA VAL A 111 -7.36 -16.44 15.05
C VAL A 111 -6.31 -15.82 14.15
N THR A 112 -5.05 -16.00 14.52
CA THR A 112 -3.86 -15.52 13.79
C THR A 112 -2.98 -16.70 13.44
N ALA A 113 -2.25 -16.63 12.34
CA ALA A 113 -1.31 -17.66 11.93
C ALA A 113 -0.20 -17.03 11.09
N ASP A 114 1.00 -17.62 11.13
CA ASP A 114 2.14 -17.14 10.33
C ASP A 114 1.87 -17.38 8.84
N LEU A 115 1.26 -18.53 8.52
CA LEU A 115 0.80 -18.88 7.19
C LEU A 115 -0.58 -19.52 7.25
N ALA A 116 -1.46 -19.16 6.32
CA ALA A 116 -2.71 -19.87 6.07
C ALA A 116 -2.79 -20.30 4.61
N ARG A 117 -2.89 -21.60 4.35
CA ARG A 117 -3.07 -22.18 3.02
C ARG A 117 -4.49 -22.66 2.86
N LYS A 118 -5.10 -22.38 1.72
CA LYS A 118 -6.41 -22.93 1.40
C LYS A 118 -6.28 -24.40 1.01
N ILE A 119 -7.20 -25.24 1.46
CA ILE A 119 -7.23 -26.64 1.03
C ILE A 119 -7.99 -26.73 -0.29
N GLU A 120 -7.35 -27.26 -1.33
CA GLU A 120 -7.94 -27.35 -2.68
C GLU A 120 -9.28 -28.12 -2.68
N SER A 121 -9.38 -29.16 -1.85
CA SER A 121 -10.60 -29.98 -1.70
C SER A 121 -11.75 -29.30 -0.94
N ASN A 122 -11.50 -28.20 -0.22
CA ASN A 122 -12.53 -27.51 0.56
C ASN A 122 -12.32 -25.99 0.58
N VAL A 123 -13.23 -25.28 -0.08
CA VAL A 123 -13.19 -23.82 -0.27
C VAL A 123 -13.22 -23.04 1.05
N THR A 124 -13.71 -23.63 2.15
CA THR A 124 -13.88 -22.93 3.44
C THR A 124 -12.94 -23.41 4.53
N SER A 125 -12.02 -24.33 4.22
CA SER A 125 -11.01 -24.84 5.15
C SER A 125 -9.62 -24.29 4.84
N PHE A 126 -8.93 -23.86 5.89
CA PHE A 126 -7.60 -23.29 5.83
C PHE A 126 -6.67 -24.08 6.75
N GLU A 127 -5.56 -24.56 6.19
CA GLU A 127 -4.45 -25.09 6.96
C GLU A 127 -3.63 -23.90 7.50
N LEU A 128 -3.42 -23.87 8.81
CA LEU A 128 -2.74 -22.81 9.53
C LEU A 128 -1.41 -23.33 10.06
N GLU A 129 -0.35 -22.54 9.85
CA GLU A 129 0.97 -22.77 10.43
C GLU A 129 1.17 -21.82 11.62
N MET A 130 1.61 -22.37 12.75
CA MET A 130 1.78 -21.65 14.02
C MET A 130 0.52 -20.85 14.42
N PRO A 131 -0.68 -21.46 14.44
CA PRO A 131 -1.88 -20.73 14.79
C PRO A 131 -1.87 -20.28 16.25
N LYS A 132 -2.39 -19.07 16.47
CA LYS A 132 -2.70 -18.50 17.77
C LYS A 132 -4.13 -17.98 17.78
N ALA A 133 -4.92 -18.40 18.77
CA ALA A 133 -6.29 -17.95 18.96
C ALA A 133 -6.43 -17.19 20.29
N ASP A 134 -7.06 -16.01 20.25
CA ASP A 134 -7.41 -15.22 21.42
C ASP A 134 -8.94 -15.20 21.55
N ILE A 135 -9.48 -15.54 22.72
CA ILE A 135 -10.92 -15.65 22.96
C ILE A 135 -11.28 -14.87 24.23
N SER A 136 -12.26 -13.97 24.13
CA SER A 136 -12.79 -13.24 25.28
C SER A 136 -13.92 -14.01 25.99
N LEU A 137 -13.85 -14.12 27.32
CA LEU A 137 -14.83 -14.83 28.16
C LEU A 137 -15.88 -13.88 28.78
N ASP A 138 -16.93 -14.45 29.40
CA ASP A 138 -18.07 -13.69 29.99
C ASP A 138 -17.65 -12.73 31.12
N ASN A 139 -16.66 -13.14 31.89
CA ASN A 139 -16.14 -12.49 33.10
C ASN A 139 -15.07 -11.43 32.79
N GLY A 140 -14.86 -11.08 31.52
CA GLY A 140 -13.80 -10.17 31.09
C GLY A 140 -12.40 -10.80 31.06
N THR A 141 -12.28 -12.09 31.39
CA THR A 141 -11.01 -12.82 31.25
C THR A 141 -10.78 -13.23 29.80
N TRP A 142 -9.56 -13.61 29.49
CA TRP A 142 -9.17 -14.05 28.15
C TRP A 142 -8.48 -15.41 28.16
N LEU A 143 -8.64 -16.12 27.05
CA LEU A 143 -8.02 -17.40 26.76
C LEU A 143 -7.13 -17.23 25.53
N VAL A 144 -5.90 -17.72 25.61
CA VAL A 144 -4.99 -17.81 24.46
C VAL A 144 -4.72 -19.28 24.19
N LEU A 145 -4.81 -19.66 22.92
CA LEU A 145 -4.40 -20.97 22.44
C LEU A 145 -3.31 -20.81 21.40
N THR A 146 -2.32 -21.71 21.41
CA THR A 146 -1.27 -21.80 20.40
C THR A 146 -1.06 -23.25 20.00
N ALA A 147 -0.64 -23.49 18.76
CA ALA A 147 -0.22 -24.81 18.30
C ALA A 147 0.83 -24.68 17.18
N GLU A 148 1.44 -25.80 16.78
CA GLU A 148 2.34 -25.85 15.63
C GLU A 148 1.55 -25.82 14.31
N THR A 149 0.43 -26.53 14.26
CA THR A 149 -0.44 -26.61 13.08
C THR A 149 -1.91 -26.52 13.49
N GLY A 150 -2.75 -26.05 12.57
CA GLY A 150 -4.19 -26.06 12.77
C GLY A 150 -4.97 -26.16 11.49
N LEU A 151 -6.21 -26.61 11.60
CA LEU A 151 -7.19 -26.62 10.52
C LEU A 151 -8.36 -25.73 10.95
N TYR A 152 -8.59 -24.67 10.20
CA TYR A 152 -9.67 -23.73 10.45
C TYR A 152 -10.75 -23.85 9.38
N ASP A 153 -11.98 -24.17 9.80
CA ASP A 153 -13.15 -24.13 8.93
C ASP A 153 -13.94 -22.84 9.21
N SER A 154 -13.95 -21.92 8.24
CA SER A 154 -14.64 -20.64 8.37
C SER A 154 -16.17 -20.78 8.44
N THR A 155 -16.74 -21.81 7.81
CA THR A 155 -18.20 -22.02 7.75
C THR A 155 -18.72 -22.47 9.11
N ASN A 156 -18.10 -23.54 9.62
CA ASN A 156 -18.47 -24.13 10.90
C ASN A 156 -17.86 -23.37 12.09
N SER A 157 -16.88 -22.50 11.84
CA SER A 157 -16.11 -21.78 12.86
C SER A 157 -15.46 -22.76 13.86
N THR A 158 -14.94 -23.87 13.32
CA THR A 158 -14.20 -24.87 14.07
C THR A 158 -12.71 -24.72 13.81
N LEU A 159 -11.92 -24.98 14.84
CA LEU A 159 -10.48 -24.90 14.83
C LEU A 159 -9.93 -26.19 15.45
N ASP A 160 -9.33 -27.04 14.62
CA ASP A 160 -8.64 -28.24 15.08
C ASP A 160 -7.14 -27.92 15.15
N LEU A 161 -6.57 -28.05 16.34
CA LEU A 161 -5.17 -27.75 16.62
C LEU A 161 -4.39 -29.05 16.81
N ALA A 162 -3.17 -29.10 16.28
CA ALA A 162 -2.28 -30.24 16.40
C ALA A 162 -0.81 -29.79 16.56
N GLY A 163 -0.07 -30.53 17.38
CA GLY A 163 1.33 -30.27 17.67
C GLY A 163 1.50 -29.20 18.75
N ALA A 164 2.11 -29.60 19.88
CA ALA A 164 2.42 -28.73 21.02
C ALA A 164 1.31 -27.72 21.39
N VAL A 165 0.06 -28.19 21.45
CA VAL A 165 -1.08 -27.33 21.74
C VAL A 165 -0.96 -26.82 23.18
N ASN A 166 -0.98 -25.50 23.32
CA ASN A 166 -0.92 -24.84 24.61
C ASN A 166 -2.12 -23.92 24.77
N LEU A 167 -2.68 -23.90 25.96
CA LEU A 167 -3.81 -23.07 26.33
C LEU A 167 -3.44 -22.32 27.61
N TYR A 168 -3.61 -21.01 27.58
CA TYR A 168 -3.34 -20.10 28.68
C TYR A 168 -4.60 -19.33 29.06
N HIS A 169 -4.83 -19.22 30.36
CA HIS A 169 -5.89 -18.40 30.93
C HIS A 169 -5.27 -17.32 31.84
N ASP A 170 -5.85 -16.13 31.85
CA ASP A 170 -5.30 -14.95 32.54
C ASP A 170 -5.11 -15.12 34.06
N SER A 171 -5.89 -16.00 34.70
CA SER A 171 -5.78 -16.34 36.12
C SER A 171 -4.61 -17.28 36.46
N GLY A 172 -3.71 -17.53 35.51
CA GLY A 172 -2.47 -18.28 35.71
C GLY A 172 -2.60 -19.79 35.48
N TYR A 173 -3.66 -20.23 34.80
CA TYR A 173 -3.79 -21.63 34.36
C TYR A 173 -3.17 -21.83 32.99
N GLU A 174 -2.46 -22.95 32.83
CA GLU A 174 -1.89 -23.40 31.57
C GLU A 174 -2.18 -24.89 31.36
N PHE A 175 -2.59 -25.25 30.15
CA PHE A 175 -2.85 -26.64 29.74
C PHE A 175 -2.12 -26.96 28.45
N ARG A 176 -1.34 -28.05 28.46
CA ARG A 176 -0.57 -28.55 27.32
C ARG A 176 -1.09 -29.91 26.87
N THR A 177 -1.33 -30.07 25.56
CA THR A 177 -1.77 -31.32 24.94
C THR A 177 -1.22 -31.46 23.52
N GLN A 178 -1.41 -32.61 22.88
CA GLN A 178 -0.99 -32.84 21.49
C GLN A 178 -2.03 -32.41 20.46
N LYS A 179 -3.32 -32.53 20.79
CA LYS A 179 -4.43 -32.20 19.90
C LYS A 179 -5.60 -31.60 20.67
N ALA A 180 -6.26 -30.62 20.07
CA ALA A 180 -7.49 -30.04 20.60
C ALA A 180 -8.42 -29.65 19.46
N ALA A 181 -9.71 -29.98 19.57
CA ALA A 181 -10.76 -29.54 18.67
C ALA A 181 -11.58 -28.45 19.37
N ILE A 182 -11.77 -27.30 18.72
CA ILE A 182 -12.45 -26.13 19.29
C ILE A 182 -13.58 -25.70 18.36
N ASP A 183 -14.77 -25.47 18.93
CA ASP A 183 -15.87 -24.79 18.25
C ASP A 183 -15.94 -23.36 18.79
N LEU A 184 -15.54 -22.39 17.98
CA LEU A 184 -15.41 -20.98 18.37
C LEU A 184 -16.79 -20.33 18.62
N LYS A 185 -17.82 -20.75 17.88
CA LYS A 185 -19.19 -20.23 18.03
C LYS A 185 -19.86 -20.73 19.31
N LYS A 186 -19.62 -22.00 19.68
CA LYS A 186 -20.17 -22.62 20.89
C LYS A 186 -19.27 -22.45 22.11
N ARG A 187 -18.00 -22.07 21.93
CA ARG A 187 -16.96 -22.02 22.97
C ARG A 187 -16.86 -23.33 23.75
N VAL A 188 -16.77 -24.41 22.99
CA VAL A 188 -16.45 -25.73 23.52
C VAL A 188 -15.14 -26.20 22.92
N ALA A 189 -14.37 -26.92 23.72
CA ALA A 189 -13.13 -27.54 23.28
C ALA A 189 -13.08 -28.98 23.78
N ALA A 190 -12.45 -29.87 23.04
CA ALA A 190 -12.25 -31.24 23.46
C ALA A 190 -10.91 -31.77 22.96
N GLY A 191 -10.30 -32.65 23.74
CA GLY A 191 -9.10 -33.37 23.36
C GLY A 191 -9.12 -34.76 23.96
N ASN A 192 -8.72 -35.73 23.15
CA ASN A 192 -8.69 -37.14 23.51
C ASN A 192 -7.25 -37.61 23.83
N GLU A 193 -6.31 -36.67 23.80
CA GLU A 193 -4.89 -36.88 24.05
C GLU A 193 -4.53 -36.48 25.47
N THR A 194 -3.40 -37.00 25.95
CA THR A 194 -2.89 -36.65 27.28
C THR A 194 -2.78 -35.12 27.41
N VAL A 195 -3.30 -34.61 28.52
CA VAL A 195 -3.27 -33.19 28.88
C VAL A 195 -2.52 -33.03 30.20
N ASN A 196 -1.58 -32.09 30.23
CA ASN A 196 -0.89 -31.67 31.43
C ASN A 196 -1.34 -30.25 31.76
N GLY A 197 -1.94 -30.05 32.92
CA GLY A 197 -2.35 -28.75 33.44
C GLY A 197 -1.44 -28.29 34.56
N GLN A 198 -1.25 -26.98 34.65
CA GLN A 198 -0.59 -26.32 35.77
C GLN A 198 -1.34 -25.03 36.11
N GLY A 199 -1.29 -24.63 37.38
CA GLY A 199 -1.79 -23.32 37.79
C GLY A 199 -1.76 -23.16 39.30
N PRO A 200 -2.49 -22.16 39.84
CA PRO A 200 -2.53 -21.92 41.28
C PRO A 200 -2.89 -23.15 42.11
N PHE A 201 -3.80 -24.02 41.63
CA PHE A 201 -4.17 -25.23 42.35
C PHE A 201 -3.04 -26.27 42.44
N GLY A 202 -2.04 -26.19 41.56
CA GLY A 202 -0.95 -27.17 41.42
C GLY A 202 -0.89 -27.77 40.03
N ASN A 203 -0.53 -29.05 39.96
CA ASN A 203 -0.32 -29.78 38.70
C ASN A 203 -1.43 -30.80 38.47
N LEU A 204 -1.78 -30.99 37.21
CA LEU A 204 -2.81 -31.91 36.74
C LEU A 204 -2.25 -32.72 35.57
N LYS A 205 -2.56 -34.01 35.52
CA LYS A 205 -2.34 -34.85 34.36
C LYS A 205 -3.60 -35.67 34.10
N ALA A 206 -4.08 -35.67 32.86
CA ALA A 206 -5.23 -36.48 32.46
C ALA A 206 -5.07 -37.02 31.03
N GLU A 207 -5.91 -37.99 30.64
CA GLU A 207 -5.86 -38.62 29.31
C GLU A 207 -6.69 -37.89 28.25
N GLY A 208 -7.52 -36.95 28.67
CA GLY A 208 -8.27 -36.09 27.78
C GLY A 208 -9.00 -35.00 28.56
N PHE A 209 -9.65 -34.10 27.84
CA PHE A 209 -10.43 -33.03 28.42
C PHE A 209 -11.64 -32.65 27.55
N ARG A 210 -12.64 -32.04 28.19
CA ARG A 210 -13.79 -31.40 27.55
C ARG A 210 -14.09 -30.10 28.26
N LEU A 211 -14.00 -29.01 27.53
CA LEU A 211 -14.40 -27.67 27.93
C LEU A 211 -15.85 -27.46 27.51
N ILE A 212 -16.72 -27.20 28.49
CA ILE A 212 -18.14 -26.94 28.28
C ILE A 212 -18.57 -25.64 28.96
N ASP A 213 -19.87 -25.34 28.89
CA ASP A 213 -20.47 -24.12 29.42
C ASP A 213 -19.69 -22.88 29.01
N ARG A 214 -19.48 -22.73 27.69
CA ARG A 214 -18.92 -21.51 27.11
C ARG A 214 -17.51 -21.17 27.59
N GLY A 215 -16.74 -22.19 28.01
CA GLY A 215 -15.38 -22.02 28.51
C GLY A 215 -15.27 -22.00 30.04
N LYS A 216 -16.37 -22.18 30.78
CA LYS A 216 -16.37 -22.06 32.24
C LYS A 216 -15.96 -23.32 32.99
N ILE A 217 -16.26 -24.50 32.42
CA ILE A 217 -16.05 -25.78 33.10
C ILE A 217 -15.18 -26.68 32.22
N ILE A 218 -14.07 -27.15 32.78
CA ILE A 218 -13.21 -28.16 32.16
C ILE A 218 -13.42 -29.49 32.88
N TYR A 219 -13.88 -30.50 32.14
CA TYR A 219 -13.90 -31.89 32.58
C TYR A 219 -12.64 -32.58 32.07
N PHE A 220 -11.97 -33.31 32.94
CA PHE A 220 -10.87 -34.19 32.55
C PHE A 220 -11.39 -35.62 32.44
N THR A 221 -11.05 -36.29 31.34
CA THR A 221 -11.55 -37.62 31.01
C THR A 221 -10.44 -38.67 31.10
N GLY A 222 -10.83 -39.93 31.33
CA GLY A 222 -9.91 -41.04 31.51
C GLY A 222 -9.21 -41.00 32.87
N ARG A 223 -8.00 -41.55 32.95
CA ARG A 223 -7.19 -41.50 34.18
C ARG A 223 -6.68 -40.08 34.41
N ALA A 224 -7.05 -39.50 35.55
CA ALA A 224 -6.60 -38.18 35.97
C ALA A 224 -5.86 -38.26 37.31
N THR A 225 -4.80 -37.48 37.45
CA THR A 225 -4.02 -37.32 38.68
C THR A 225 -3.81 -35.83 38.92
N VAL A 226 -4.13 -35.38 40.14
CA VAL A 226 -3.96 -33.99 40.57
C VAL A 226 -3.00 -33.97 41.75
N VAL A 227 -2.02 -33.07 41.69
CA VAL A 227 -1.10 -32.77 42.79
C VAL A 227 -1.35 -31.34 43.23
N PHE A 228 -1.94 -31.18 44.41
CA PHE A 228 -2.24 -29.86 44.96
C PHE A 228 -1.02 -29.27 45.68
N PHE A 229 -0.75 -27.99 45.48
CA PHE A 229 0.23 -27.27 46.29
C PHE A 229 -0.44 -26.63 47.52
N PRO A 230 -0.01 -26.96 48.74
CA PRO A 230 -0.58 -26.37 49.95
C PRO A 230 -0.27 -24.87 50.02
N GLY A 231 -1.32 -24.04 50.20
CA GLY A 231 -1.19 -22.59 50.37
C GLY A 231 -1.76 -21.72 49.23
N ALA A 232 -2.20 -22.32 48.12
CA ALA A 232 -2.73 -21.64 46.93
C ALA A 232 -3.98 -20.75 47.14
N ASN A 233 -4.59 -20.77 48.33
CA ASN A 233 -5.87 -20.09 48.59
C ASN A 233 -5.77 -19.00 49.68
N ARG A 234 -4.58 -18.47 50.01
CA ARG A 234 -4.39 -17.47 51.09
C ARG A 234 -4.33 -16.00 50.65
N THR A 235 -4.36 -15.69 49.37
CA THR A 235 -4.26 -14.30 48.87
C THR A 235 -5.50 -13.89 48.08
N ALA A 236 -6.63 -13.82 48.78
CA ALA A 236 -7.73 -12.95 48.41
C ALA A 236 -8.21 -12.30 49.72
N ARG A 237 -7.63 -11.14 50.04
CA ARG A 237 -8.07 -10.26 51.12
C ARG A 237 -8.10 -8.83 50.59
#